data_AF-A0A7C2XK16-F1
#
_entry.id   AF-A0A7C2XK16-F1
#
_cell.length_a   1.000
_cell.length_b   1.000
_cell.length_c   1.000
_cell.angle_alpha   90.00
_cell.angle_beta   90.00
_cell.angle_gamma   90.00
#
_symmetry.space_group_name_H-M   'P 1'
#
loop_
_entity.id
_entity.type
_entity.pdbx_description
1 polymer ?
#
loop_
_entity_poly.entity_id
_entity_poly.type
_entity_poly.pdbx_seq_one_letter_code
_entity_poly.pdbx_strand_id
1 'polypeptide(L)'
;MRKTPSLTVHDLLITCLVVAFAFGISAAPRLAQAADECVITECFDHQPSYGAADVDGSSAEWNLTGDFFANMHRAGDSTKEVEAKLYLRYDCTNRVMYVLVLAEPGVDILADLPSDSYVKINKSKKVDGNSGDNGIPPDFTWIGRSGDRAYGWEASFDLDPKLDFYSLNVHAQVWHDGQQTAAVIDRDIDLCVRCLDFGDLPNSYNMTSVAQNGARHQIGNLYLGSGIDGEPDGQPNLTATGDDNTTAPLDEDGVVRIANAPNYWKAGSGTVQVTVTGGSGCLTAWLDFWDENANSGAGGLGTDNDFDDPGEKIINNVELAAGTHTLNFTLPLDAATYPMYARFRLFPLVNGSCNYYTNNPVSPTGYQENGEVEDYLFNFNSTAVALQRFNAKPGEVTQASSAALALIAMSLGLLTLLWKVHSGADR
;
A
#
# COMPACT_ATOMS: atom_id res chain seq x y z
N MET A 1 2.27 29.18 31.59
CA MET A 1 2.06 27.72 31.67
C MET A 1 3.42 27.06 31.49
N ARG A 2 3.74 26.00 32.22
CA ARG A 2 5.03 25.30 32.09
C ARG A 2 5.12 24.73 30.67
N LYS A 3 6.23 25.00 29.97
CA LYS A 3 6.65 24.29 28.76
C LYS A 3 6.35 22.80 28.94
N THR A 4 5.47 22.23 28.14
CA THR A 4 5.73 20.89 27.64
C THR A 4 6.98 21.06 26.76
N PRO A 5 8.12 20.44 27.12
CA PRO A 5 9.23 20.38 26.18
C PRO A 5 8.69 19.72 24.90
N SER A 6 8.99 20.25 23.71
CA SER A 6 8.99 19.36 22.56
C SER A 6 10.02 18.28 22.90
N LEU A 7 9.58 17.03 22.90
CA LEU A 7 10.48 15.92 23.14
C LEU A 7 11.51 15.97 22.01
N THR A 8 12.79 16.00 22.36
CA THR A 8 13.81 15.91 21.33
C THR A 8 13.78 14.49 20.73
N VAL A 9 14.23 14.32 19.48
CA VAL A 9 14.32 13.01 18.80
C VAL A 9 15.05 11.95 19.67
N HIS A 10 15.99 12.38 20.52
CA HIS A 10 16.66 11.52 21.48
C HIS A 10 15.70 11.00 22.57
N ASP A 11 14.78 11.83 23.06
CA ASP A 11 13.78 11.45 24.04
C ASP A 11 12.67 10.57 23.43
N LEU A 12 12.33 10.78 22.15
CA LEU A 12 11.39 9.95 21.38
C LEU A 12 11.94 8.54 21.12
N LEU A 13 13.18 8.45 20.61
CA LEU A 13 13.87 7.17 20.40
C LEU A 13 14.01 6.40 21.72
N ILE A 14 14.34 7.08 22.82
CA ILE A 14 14.41 6.45 24.15
C ILE A 14 13.03 5.94 24.59
N THR A 15 11.97 6.71 24.37
CA THR A 15 10.60 6.30 24.74
C THR A 15 10.13 5.11 23.90
N CYS A 16 10.32 5.15 22.57
CA CYS A 16 9.98 4.06 21.66
C CYS A 16 10.82 2.79 21.92
N LEU A 17 12.12 2.91 22.22
CA LEU A 17 12.95 1.78 22.63
C LEU A 17 12.48 1.18 23.98
N VAL A 18 12.11 2.01 24.95
CA VAL A 18 11.61 1.55 26.26
C VAL A 18 10.30 0.76 26.08
N VAL A 19 9.42 1.17 25.18
CA VAL A 19 8.20 0.42 24.81
C VAL A 19 8.56 -0.92 24.13
N ALA A 20 9.45 -0.92 23.14
CA ALA A 20 9.89 -2.15 22.47
C ALA A 20 10.54 -3.17 23.43
N PHE A 21 11.33 -2.69 24.41
CA PHE A 21 11.89 -3.53 25.47
C PHE A 21 10.82 -4.06 26.45
N ALA A 22 9.78 -3.28 26.75
CA ALA A 22 8.67 -3.71 27.61
C ALA A 22 7.85 -4.86 26.99
N PHE A 23 7.81 -4.97 25.66
CA PHE A 23 7.20 -6.08 24.91
C PHE A 23 8.16 -7.27 24.67
N GLY A 24 9.37 -7.26 25.25
CA GLY A 24 10.29 -8.40 25.19
C GLY A 24 11.04 -8.56 23.86
N ILE A 25 11.05 -7.54 23.00
CA ILE A 25 11.81 -7.54 21.74
C ILE A 25 13.29 -7.31 22.06
N SER A 26 14.13 -8.35 21.89
CA SER A 26 15.55 -8.31 22.28
C SER A 26 16.54 -8.41 21.12
N ALA A 27 16.05 -8.58 19.88
CA ALA A 27 16.90 -8.62 18.69
C ALA A 27 17.11 -7.20 18.11
N ALA A 28 18.36 -6.76 18.01
CA ALA A 28 18.74 -5.43 17.52
C ALA A 28 18.04 -4.95 16.22
N PRO A 29 17.88 -5.77 15.16
CA PRO A 29 17.17 -5.31 13.95
C PRO A 29 15.66 -5.13 14.17
N ARG A 30 15.04 -5.88 15.08
CA ARG A 30 13.61 -5.72 15.41
C ARG A 30 13.34 -4.53 16.32
N LEU A 31 14.33 -4.11 17.12
CA LEU A 31 14.28 -2.89 17.92
C LEU A 31 14.34 -1.63 17.05
N ALA A 32 15.13 -1.66 15.97
CA ALA A 32 15.18 -0.57 14.99
C ALA A 32 13.84 -0.43 14.24
N GLN A 33 13.30 -1.54 13.72
CA GLN A 33 12.02 -1.56 13.02
C GLN A 33 10.84 -1.10 13.90
N ALA A 34 10.79 -1.52 15.17
CA ALA A 34 9.75 -1.06 16.10
C ALA A 34 9.90 0.42 16.49
N ALA A 35 11.14 0.95 16.52
CA ALA A 35 11.37 2.37 16.70
C ALA A 35 10.92 3.15 15.47
N ASP A 36 11.21 2.67 14.26
CA ASP A 36 10.76 3.30 13.02
C ASP A 36 9.23 3.31 12.92
N GLU A 37 8.55 2.21 13.26
CA GLU A 37 7.07 2.14 13.33
C GLU A 37 6.47 3.17 14.31
N CYS A 38 7.11 3.38 15.46
CA CYS A 38 6.69 4.36 16.47
C CYS A 38 6.87 5.81 15.99
N VAL A 39 7.98 6.14 15.31
CA VAL A 39 8.21 7.49 14.77
C VAL A 39 7.30 7.76 13.56
N ILE A 40 6.89 6.74 12.80
CA ILE A 40 5.93 6.91 11.68
C ILE A 40 4.57 7.42 12.18
N THR A 41 4.09 6.97 13.34
CA THR A 41 2.81 7.42 13.91
C THR A 41 2.81 8.89 14.31
N GLU A 42 3.96 9.45 14.73
CA GLU A 42 4.07 10.87 15.14
C GLU A 42 4.32 11.83 13.96
N CYS A 43 4.62 11.32 12.77
CA CYS A 43 4.84 12.17 11.59
C CYS A 43 3.55 12.68 10.94
N PHE A 44 2.40 12.05 11.19
CA PHE A 44 1.17 12.28 10.42
C PHE A 44 0.72 13.75 10.38
N ASP A 45 0.73 14.44 11.53
CA ASP A 45 0.33 15.85 11.63
C ASP A 45 1.41 16.85 11.16
N HIS A 46 2.55 16.33 10.67
CA HIS A 46 3.74 17.10 10.29
C HIS A 46 4.21 16.79 8.87
N GLN A 47 3.39 16.15 8.03
CA GLN A 47 3.74 15.86 6.63
C GLN A 47 3.19 16.90 5.66
N PRO A 48 3.89 17.18 4.54
CA PRO A 48 3.28 17.83 3.40
C PRO A 48 2.25 16.89 2.74
N SER A 49 1.41 17.40 1.84
CA SER A 49 0.80 16.53 0.84
C SER A 49 1.87 16.08 -0.16
N TYR A 50 1.61 14.99 -0.89
CA TYR A 50 2.55 14.46 -1.88
C TYR A 50 2.08 14.77 -3.29
N GLY A 51 3.02 15.11 -4.16
CA GLY A 51 2.77 15.56 -5.53
C GLY A 51 3.60 16.78 -5.93
N ALA A 52 3.55 17.11 -7.21
CA ALA A 52 4.21 18.28 -7.77
C ALA A 52 3.33 19.54 -7.71
N ALA A 53 3.98 20.69 -7.89
CA ALA A 53 3.36 21.99 -8.11
C ALA A 53 4.21 22.79 -9.11
N ASP A 54 3.60 23.73 -9.80
CA ASP A 54 4.24 24.70 -10.67
C ASP A 54 4.47 26.01 -9.89
N VAL A 55 5.71 26.50 -9.85
CA VAL A 55 6.03 27.79 -9.23
C VAL A 55 5.78 28.90 -10.26
N ASP A 56 4.50 29.26 -10.48
CA ASP A 56 4.09 30.14 -11.59
C ASP A 56 3.37 31.45 -11.16
N GLY A 57 3.14 31.63 -9.86
CA GLY A 57 2.53 32.81 -9.28
C GLY A 57 1.01 32.71 -9.21
N SER A 58 0.48 31.47 -9.25
CA SER A 58 -0.94 31.17 -9.24
C SER A 58 -1.25 30.00 -8.30
N SER A 59 -1.91 30.30 -7.18
CA SER A 59 -2.39 29.29 -6.23
C SER A 59 -3.55 28.42 -6.74
N ALA A 60 -3.87 28.41 -8.03
CA ALA A 60 -5.06 27.79 -8.59
C ALA A 60 -5.00 26.25 -8.61
N GLU A 61 -3.82 25.67 -8.70
CA GLU A 61 -3.62 24.22 -8.65
C GLU A 61 -3.59 23.64 -7.23
N TRP A 62 -3.41 24.50 -6.22
CA TRP A 62 -3.30 24.09 -4.83
C TRP A 62 -4.65 23.70 -4.26
N ASN A 63 -4.72 22.53 -3.64
CA ASN A 63 -5.85 22.10 -2.84
C ASN A 63 -5.70 22.73 -1.45
N LEU A 64 -6.25 23.93 -1.26
CA LEU A 64 -6.12 24.69 0.00
C LEU A 64 -6.70 24.00 1.25
N THR A 65 -7.35 22.84 1.10
CA THR A 65 -7.74 22.00 2.23
C THR A 65 -6.75 20.85 2.44
N GLY A 66 -6.35 20.16 1.37
CA GLY A 66 -5.43 19.03 1.43
C GLY A 66 -3.96 19.39 1.61
N ASP A 67 -3.53 20.53 1.05
CA ASP A 67 -2.14 20.97 1.10
C ASP A 67 -1.85 21.88 2.31
N PHE A 68 -2.88 22.22 3.10
CA PHE A 68 -2.72 23.11 4.26
C PHE A 68 -1.84 22.47 5.33
N PHE A 69 -0.75 23.15 5.69
CA PHE A 69 0.22 22.66 6.66
C PHE A 69 0.14 23.41 7.99
N ALA A 70 0.16 24.75 7.96
CA ALA A 70 0.17 25.53 9.20
C ALA A 70 -0.34 26.97 9.04
N ASN A 71 -0.86 27.53 10.13
CA ASN A 71 -1.05 28.96 10.24
C ASN A 71 0.30 29.67 10.47
N MET A 72 0.49 30.82 9.83
CA MET A 72 1.61 31.72 10.07
C MET A 72 1.14 32.92 10.90
N HIS A 73 1.60 32.98 12.14
CA HIS A 73 1.18 33.97 13.11
C HIS A 73 2.10 35.20 13.11
N ARG A 74 1.54 36.33 13.55
CA ARG A 74 2.31 37.54 13.81
C ARG A 74 3.50 37.23 14.73
N ALA A 75 4.71 37.55 14.26
CA ALA A 75 5.97 37.29 14.95
C ALA A 75 6.27 35.81 15.29
N GLY A 76 5.54 34.86 14.68
CA GLY A 76 5.61 33.43 15.02
C GLY A 76 5.01 33.12 16.39
N ASP A 77 4.15 33.99 16.93
CA ASP A 77 3.56 33.83 18.27
C ASP A 77 2.11 33.33 18.13
N SER A 78 1.84 32.10 18.56
CA SER A 78 0.52 31.46 18.44
C SER A 78 -0.60 32.18 19.18
N THR A 79 -0.27 33.12 20.07
CA THR A 79 -1.25 33.94 20.79
C THR A 79 -1.70 35.18 19.99
N LYS A 80 -1.07 35.44 18.85
CA LYS A 80 -1.36 36.58 17.98
C LYS A 80 -2.12 36.18 16.72
N GLU A 81 -2.54 37.19 15.98
CA GLU A 81 -3.29 37.04 14.75
C GLU A 81 -2.57 36.15 13.73
N VAL A 82 -3.35 35.36 12.98
CA VAL A 82 -2.87 34.66 11.80
C VAL A 82 -2.77 35.69 10.68
N GLU A 83 -1.58 35.86 10.13
CA GLU A 83 -1.30 36.85 9.09
C GLU A 83 -1.21 36.20 7.71
N ALA A 84 -0.85 34.92 7.66
CA ALA A 84 -0.80 34.12 6.43
C ALA A 84 -1.01 32.63 6.74
N LYS A 85 -1.20 31.83 5.70
CA LYS A 85 -1.28 30.37 5.76
C LYS A 85 -0.18 29.74 4.91
N LEU A 86 0.35 28.64 5.41
CA LEU A 86 1.39 27.83 4.77
C LEU A 86 0.77 26.54 4.23
N TYR A 87 1.07 26.26 2.97
CA TYR A 87 0.69 25.03 2.27
C TYR A 87 1.96 24.38 1.72
N LEU A 88 2.05 23.07 1.79
CA LEU A 88 3.23 22.31 1.37
C LEU A 88 2.84 21.12 0.51
N ARG A 89 3.60 20.92 -0.56
CA ARG A 89 3.61 19.71 -1.39
C ARG A 89 5.02 19.18 -1.51
N TYR A 90 5.18 17.87 -1.60
CA TYR A 90 6.48 17.26 -1.82
C TYR A 90 6.44 16.21 -2.93
N ASP A 91 7.34 16.36 -3.90
CA ASP A 91 7.52 15.42 -5.00
C ASP A 91 8.61 14.41 -4.62
N CYS A 92 8.18 13.18 -4.37
CA CYS A 92 9.05 12.08 -4.00
C CYS A 92 10.01 11.64 -5.09
N THR A 93 9.59 11.73 -6.35
CA THR A 93 10.38 11.32 -7.51
C THR A 93 11.54 12.29 -7.74
N ASN A 94 11.24 13.59 -7.76
CA ASN A 94 12.22 14.63 -8.04
C ASN A 94 12.92 15.18 -6.79
N ARG A 95 12.43 14.84 -5.59
CA ARG A 95 12.93 15.30 -4.29
C ARG A 95 12.86 16.81 -4.10
N VAL A 96 11.72 17.37 -4.53
CA VAL A 96 11.46 18.81 -4.51
C VAL A 96 10.34 19.10 -3.53
N MET A 97 10.60 20.02 -2.60
CA MET A 97 9.57 20.61 -1.75
C MET A 97 9.01 21.85 -2.45
N TYR A 98 7.69 21.94 -2.52
CA TYR A 98 6.94 23.10 -2.99
C TYR A 98 6.24 23.77 -1.82
N VAL A 99 6.23 25.10 -1.84
CA VAL A 99 5.71 25.93 -0.76
C VAL A 99 4.80 26.99 -1.34
N LEU A 100 3.59 27.10 -0.81
CA LEU A 100 2.70 28.21 -1.04
C LEU A 100 2.46 28.95 0.27
N VAL A 101 2.58 30.28 0.23
CA VAL A 101 2.18 31.17 1.31
C VAL A 101 1.13 32.14 0.80
N LEU A 102 -0.04 32.17 1.45
CA LEU A 102 -1.12 33.12 1.15
C LEU A 102 -1.41 33.98 2.37
N ALA A 103 -1.44 35.30 2.18
CA ALA A 103 -1.83 36.24 3.22
C ALA A 103 -3.33 36.11 3.55
N GLU A 104 -3.70 36.34 4.80
CA GLU A 104 -5.11 36.41 5.19
C GLU A 104 -5.79 37.67 4.65
N PRO A 105 -7.13 37.69 4.51
CA PRO A 105 -7.85 38.87 4.02
C PRO A 105 -7.53 40.13 4.84
N GLY A 106 -7.09 41.19 4.16
CA GLY A 106 -6.69 42.45 4.80
C GLY A 106 -5.21 42.55 5.16
N VAL A 107 -4.42 41.52 4.84
CA VAL A 107 -2.97 41.47 4.99
C VAL A 107 -2.31 41.44 3.62
N ASP A 108 -1.27 42.26 3.41
CA ASP A 108 -0.45 42.21 2.20
C ASP A 108 0.97 41.76 2.55
N ILE A 109 1.56 40.88 1.73
CA ILE A 109 2.99 40.56 1.82
C ILE A 109 3.81 41.72 1.23
N LEU A 110 4.89 42.10 1.92
CA LEU A 110 5.83 43.15 1.51
C LEU A 110 6.86 42.59 0.51
N ALA A 111 6.66 42.89 -0.76
CA ALA A 111 7.48 42.40 -1.87
C ALA A 111 8.70 43.29 -2.19
N ASP A 112 8.82 44.44 -1.53
CA ASP A 112 10.00 45.33 -1.53
C ASP A 112 11.14 44.82 -0.63
N LEU A 113 10.85 43.83 0.24
CA LEU A 113 11.81 43.14 1.10
C LEU A 113 11.93 41.65 0.71
N PRO A 114 12.34 41.33 -0.53
CA PRO A 114 12.29 39.97 -1.07
C PRO A 114 13.07 38.93 -0.25
N SER A 115 14.17 39.32 0.40
CA SER A 115 14.96 38.40 1.24
C SER A 115 14.26 37.96 2.53
N ASP A 116 13.17 38.63 2.91
CA ASP A 116 12.37 38.31 4.09
C ASP A 116 11.17 37.41 3.78
N SER A 117 10.87 37.10 2.52
CA SER A 117 10.02 35.96 2.17
C SER A 117 10.93 34.76 1.95
N TYR A 118 10.97 33.82 2.89
CA TYR A 118 11.92 32.71 2.84
C TYR A 118 11.41 31.42 3.46
N VAL A 119 12.06 30.33 3.07
CA VAL A 119 11.99 29.03 3.71
C VAL A 119 13.37 28.64 4.23
N LYS A 120 13.42 28.17 5.48
CA LYS A 120 14.60 27.59 6.11
C LYS A 120 14.31 26.17 6.56
N ILE A 121 15.28 25.31 6.32
CA ILE A 121 15.33 23.93 6.84
C ILE A 121 16.55 23.83 7.74
N ASN A 122 16.35 23.40 8.99
CA ASN A 122 17.40 23.28 10.01
C ASN A 122 18.24 24.57 10.12
N LYS A 123 17.55 25.72 10.13
CA LYS A 123 18.12 27.09 10.17
C LYS A 123 18.89 27.51 8.91
N SER A 124 19.10 26.63 7.94
CA SER A 124 19.69 26.98 6.64
C SER A 124 18.61 27.49 5.70
N LYS A 125 18.81 28.65 5.11
CA LYS A 125 17.92 29.19 4.08
C LYS A 125 18.01 28.33 2.82
N LYS A 126 16.86 27.93 2.29
CA LYS A 126 16.74 27.08 1.09
C LYS A 126 16.28 27.87 -0.12
N VAL A 127 15.33 28.77 0.09
CA VAL A 127 14.77 29.65 -0.94
C VAL A 127 14.35 30.96 -0.30
N ASP A 128 14.46 32.06 -1.04
CA ASP A 128 13.85 33.35 -0.71
C ASP A 128 13.38 34.11 -1.95
N GLY A 129 12.75 35.27 -1.75
CA GLY A 129 12.19 36.10 -2.82
C GLY A 129 13.18 36.64 -3.86
N ASN A 130 14.47 36.37 -3.73
CA ASN A 130 15.49 36.69 -4.74
C ASN A 130 15.93 35.48 -5.58
N SER A 131 15.38 34.27 -5.32
CA SER A 131 15.80 33.05 -6.02
C SER A 131 15.45 33.09 -7.52
N GLY A 132 14.44 33.89 -7.88
CA GLY A 132 13.97 34.06 -9.25
C GLY A 132 13.01 32.94 -9.65
N ASP A 133 12.36 33.14 -10.80
CA ASP A 133 11.39 32.22 -11.41
C ASP A 133 12.00 31.74 -12.74
N ASN A 134 12.67 30.58 -12.70
CA ASN A 134 13.37 29.98 -13.83
C ASN A 134 12.98 28.51 -14.08
N GLY A 135 12.06 27.96 -13.28
CA GLY A 135 11.60 26.57 -13.36
C GLY A 135 12.57 25.53 -12.79
N ILE A 136 13.62 25.95 -12.07
CA ILE A 136 14.63 25.07 -11.48
C ILE A 136 14.80 25.41 -9.99
N PRO A 137 14.58 24.46 -9.07
CA PRO A 137 14.83 24.65 -7.65
C PRO A 137 16.27 25.12 -7.35
N PRO A 138 16.48 26.08 -6.42
CA PRO A 138 15.44 26.85 -5.73
C PRO A 138 14.78 27.88 -6.65
N ASP A 139 13.45 27.87 -6.67
CA ASP A 139 12.63 28.71 -7.53
C ASP A 139 11.64 29.51 -6.66
N PHE A 140 11.27 30.73 -7.08
CA PHE A 140 10.39 31.61 -6.32
C PHE A 140 9.65 32.58 -7.22
N THR A 141 8.35 32.73 -6.98
CA THR A 141 7.54 33.73 -7.67
C THR A 141 6.44 34.31 -6.77
N TRP A 142 5.97 35.51 -7.10
CA TRP A 142 4.99 36.25 -6.28
C TRP A 142 3.57 36.05 -6.82
N ILE A 143 2.60 35.87 -5.92
CA ILE A 143 1.19 35.80 -6.27
C ILE A 143 0.55 37.18 -6.20
N GLY A 144 -0.03 37.63 -7.31
CA GLY A 144 -0.83 38.85 -7.37
C GLY A 144 -0.06 40.12 -7.01
N ARG A 145 1.25 40.17 -7.29
CA ARG A 145 2.10 41.31 -6.95
C ARG A 145 1.64 42.59 -7.65
N SER A 146 1.49 43.67 -6.88
CA SER A 146 1.22 45.02 -7.35
C SER A 146 2.12 46.01 -6.62
N GLY A 147 3.18 46.46 -7.31
CA GLY A 147 4.24 47.28 -6.71
C GLY A 147 4.98 46.53 -5.60
N ASP A 148 4.92 47.07 -4.39
CA ASP A 148 5.59 46.56 -3.19
C ASP A 148 4.71 45.60 -2.37
N ARG A 149 3.52 45.25 -2.88
CA ARG A 149 2.54 44.38 -2.23
C ARG A 149 2.32 43.10 -3.04
N ALA A 150 2.07 41.99 -2.37
CA ALA A 150 1.64 40.73 -2.98
C ALA A 150 0.61 40.03 -2.08
N TYR A 151 -0.26 39.21 -2.67
CA TYR A 151 -1.23 38.39 -1.93
C TYR A 151 -0.59 37.13 -1.35
N GLY A 152 0.53 36.70 -1.92
CA GLY A 152 1.18 35.44 -1.59
C GLY A 152 2.48 35.26 -2.35
N TRP A 153 3.06 34.08 -2.22
CA TRP A 153 4.18 33.63 -3.03
C TRP A 153 4.25 32.10 -3.09
N GLU A 154 4.87 31.61 -4.15
CA GLU A 154 5.21 30.21 -4.35
C GLU A 154 6.73 30.06 -4.37
N ALA A 155 7.20 28.90 -3.95
CA ALA A 155 8.61 28.57 -3.99
C ALA A 155 8.84 27.06 -4.11
N SER A 156 9.99 26.67 -4.62
CA SER A 156 10.47 25.30 -4.61
C SER A 156 11.93 25.21 -4.15
N PHE A 157 12.35 24.06 -3.61
CA PHE A 157 13.74 23.77 -3.29
C PHE A 157 14.00 22.26 -3.15
N ASP A 158 15.24 21.84 -3.42
CA ASP A 158 15.68 20.45 -3.22
C ASP A 158 15.71 20.09 -1.72
N LEU A 159 15.10 18.95 -1.38
CA LEU A 159 15.08 18.40 -0.03
C LEU A 159 15.07 16.88 -0.11
N ASP A 160 16.12 16.20 0.36
CA ASP A 160 16.07 14.73 0.47
C ASP A 160 15.09 14.29 1.56
N PRO A 161 14.32 13.20 1.38
CA PRO A 161 13.48 12.65 2.45
C PRO A 161 14.37 12.00 3.52
N LYS A 162 13.92 12.01 4.78
CA LYS A 162 14.60 11.31 5.87
C LYS A 162 13.59 10.77 6.89
N LEU A 163 13.99 9.75 7.64
CA LEU A 163 13.17 9.11 8.68
C LEU A 163 13.01 9.94 9.97
N ASP A 164 13.41 11.21 9.94
CA ASP A 164 13.48 12.10 11.10
C ASP A 164 12.93 13.48 10.73
N PHE A 165 12.71 14.34 11.72
CA PHE A 165 12.10 15.65 11.53
C PHE A 165 13.09 16.71 11.03
N TYR A 166 12.63 17.54 10.11
CA TYR A 166 13.23 18.81 9.78
C TYR A 166 12.66 19.90 10.68
N SER A 167 13.51 20.83 11.11
CA SER A 167 13.09 22.12 11.64
C SER A 167 12.74 23.02 10.46
N LEU A 168 11.45 23.28 10.26
CA LEU A 168 10.92 24.15 9.21
C LEU A 168 10.64 25.55 9.75
N ASN A 169 11.11 26.56 9.02
CA ASN A 169 10.81 27.95 9.31
C ASN A 169 10.45 28.67 8.01
N VAL A 170 9.18 29.05 7.91
CA VAL A 170 8.65 29.85 6.81
C VAL A 170 8.29 31.23 7.34
N HIS A 171 8.66 32.26 6.58
CA HIS A 171 8.52 33.65 7.00
C HIS A 171 8.11 34.54 5.82
N ALA A 172 7.33 35.57 6.12
CA ALA A 172 7.06 36.69 5.23
C ALA A 172 7.00 38.00 6.04
N GLN A 173 7.48 39.11 5.47
CA GLN A 173 7.15 40.44 5.97
C GLN A 173 5.78 40.83 5.45
N VAL A 174 4.94 41.40 6.30
CA VAL A 174 3.56 41.72 5.95
C VAL A 174 3.17 43.12 6.40
N TRP A 175 2.07 43.60 5.86
CA TRP A 175 1.39 44.80 6.31
C TRP A 175 -0.07 44.52 6.57
N HIS A 176 -0.49 44.85 7.78
CA HIS A 176 -1.86 44.68 8.23
C HIS A 176 -2.35 45.97 8.89
N ASP A 177 -1.75 46.32 10.03
CA ASP A 177 -1.99 47.56 10.80
C ASP A 177 -0.71 48.41 10.92
N GLY A 178 0.24 48.15 10.02
CA GLY A 178 1.64 48.57 10.08
C GLY A 178 2.53 47.43 9.59
N GLN A 179 3.84 47.63 9.58
CA GLN A 179 4.79 46.58 9.22
C GLN A 179 4.86 45.52 10.33
N GLN A 180 4.58 44.28 9.98
CA GLN A 180 4.57 43.10 10.85
C GLN A 180 5.29 41.93 10.15
N THR A 181 5.41 40.79 10.82
CA THR A 181 5.95 39.55 10.24
C THR A 181 4.93 38.43 10.37
N ALA A 182 4.74 37.62 9.34
CA ALA A 182 4.07 36.32 9.43
C ALA A 182 5.12 35.21 9.48
N ALA A 183 5.01 34.30 10.45
CA ALA A 183 5.88 33.13 10.51
C ALA A 183 5.17 31.93 11.15
N VAL A 184 5.62 30.72 10.85
CA VAL A 184 5.23 29.53 11.62
C VAL A 184 5.54 29.72 13.12
N ILE A 185 4.80 29.01 13.98
CA ILE A 185 4.92 29.12 15.44
C ILE A 185 6.38 28.91 15.87
N ASP A 186 6.86 29.75 16.78
CA ASP A 186 8.24 29.79 17.30
C ASP A 186 9.33 29.92 16.23
N ARG A 187 8.94 30.16 14.97
CA ARG A 187 9.81 30.09 13.78
C ARG A 187 10.52 28.74 13.68
N ASP A 188 9.86 27.69 14.15
CA ASP A 188 10.37 26.33 14.21
C ASP A 188 9.18 25.37 14.36
N ILE A 189 8.77 24.75 13.26
CA ILE A 189 7.77 23.69 13.26
C ILE A 189 8.38 22.42 12.69
N ASP A 190 7.98 21.27 13.24
CA ASP A 190 8.42 19.98 12.74
C ASP A 190 7.83 19.71 11.36
N LEU A 191 8.69 19.30 10.43
CA LEU A 191 8.35 18.84 9.09
C LEU A 191 8.90 17.44 8.90
N CYS A 192 8.04 16.51 8.53
CA CYS A 192 8.38 15.14 8.24
C CYS A 192 8.12 14.83 6.78
N VAL A 193 9.15 14.43 6.04
CA VAL A 193 9.02 14.08 4.62
C VAL A 193 9.45 12.63 4.47
N ARG A 194 8.45 11.76 4.32
CA ARG A 194 8.64 10.32 4.13
C ARG A 194 7.90 9.91 2.87
N CYS A 195 8.66 9.66 1.83
CA CYS A 195 8.14 9.00 0.66
C CYS A 195 7.82 7.57 1.04
N LEU A 196 6.57 7.32 1.40
CA LEU A 196 6.05 6.00 1.71
C LEU A 196 5.08 5.66 0.60
N ASP A 197 5.22 4.47 0.06
CA ASP A 197 4.19 3.84 -0.75
C ASP A 197 3.37 2.95 0.20
N PHE A 198 2.04 3.02 0.10
CA PHE A 198 1.09 2.21 0.85
C PHE A 198 0.29 1.29 -0.06
N GLY A 199 -0.14 0.17 0.50
CA GLY A 199 -1.20 -0.60 -0.16
C GLY A 199 -2.57 0.08 -0.04
N ASP A 200 -3.53 -0.43 -0.80
CA ASP A 200 -4.82 0.19 -1.02
C ASP A 200 -6.01 -0.83 -0.95
N LEU A 201 -5.75 -2.02 -0.39
CA LEU A 201 -6.78 -3.02 -0.09
C LEU A 201 -8.05 -2.43 0.54
N PRO A 202 -9.24 -3.04 0.29
CA PRO A 202 -10.48 -2.56 0.87
C PRO A 202 -10.41 -2.41 2.39
N ASN A 203 -11.12 -1.41 2.90
CA ASN A 203 -11.22 -1.14 4.34
C ASN A 203 -11.62 -2.36 5.20
N SER A 204 -12.30 -3.37 4.62
CA SER A 204 -12.67 -4.60 5.32
C SER A 204 -11.46 -5.41 5.81
N TYR A 205 -10.29 -5.28 5.16
CA TYR A 205 -9.07 -5.99 5.55
C TYR A 205 -8.44 -5.46 6.84
N ASN A 206 -8.81 -4.24 7.27
CA ASN A 206 -8.25 -3.60 8.46
C ASN A 206 -6.70 -3.59 8.52
N MET A 207 -6.03 -3.41 7.37
CA MET A 207 -4.56 -3.44 7.26
C MET A 207 -4.01 -2.56 6.12
N THR A 208 -4.71 -1.47 5.81
CA THR A 208 -4.37 -0.58 4.69
C THR A 208 -3.80 0.74 5.22
N SER A 209 -4.45 1.36 6.20
CA SER A 209 -4.03 2.65 6.74
C SER A 209 -2.94 2.55 7.81
N VAL A 210 -2.24 3.66 8.09
CA VAL A 210 -1.29 3.84 9.20
C VAL A 210 -1.93 3.45 10.53
N ALA A 211 -3.17 3.86 10.78
CA ALA A 211 -3.90 3.54 12.01
C ALA A 211 -4.12 2.03 12.21
N GLN A 212 -4.08 1.28 11.11
CA GLN A 212 -4.20 -0.18 11.06
C GLN A 212 -2.84 -0.89 10.97
N ASN A 213 -1.74 -0.15 11.09
CA ASN A 213 -0.39 -0.60 10.78
C ASN A 213 -0.28 -1.22 9.38
N GLY A 214 -0.90 -0.57 8.38
CA GLY A 214 -0.92 -1.06 7.01
C GLY A 214 0.46 -1.28 6.40
N ALA A 215 0.50 -2.13 5.38
CA ALA A 215 1.71 -2.35 4.61
C ALA A 215 2.15 -1.03 3.98
N ARG A 216 3.44 -0.72 4.14
CA ARG A 216 4.03 0.47 3.56
C ARG A 216 5.53 0.31 3.39
N HIS A 217 6.07 0.90 2.34
CA HIS A 217 7.50 0.86 2.04
C HIS A 217 8.03 2.27 1.88
N GLN A 218 9.21 2.55 2.46
CA GLN A 218 9.90 3.79 2.10
C GLN A 218 10.32 3.72 0.65
N ILE A 219 9.81 4.61 -0.20
CA ILE A 219 10.15 4.69 -1.62
C ILE A 219 11.65 4.86 -1.78
N GLY A 220 12.20 4.00 -2.62
CA GLY A 220 13.59 4.04 -3.04
C GLY A 220 13.71 3.74 -4.53
N ASN A 221 14.81 3.12 -4.92
CA ASN A 221 15.04 2.77 -6.32
C ASN A 221 14.53 1.36 -6.65
N LEU A 222 14.03 0.59 -5.68
CA LEU A 222 13.56 -0.78 -5.90
C LEU A 222 12.04 -0.75 -5.85
N TYR A 223 11.40 -1.12 -6.95
CA TYR A 223 9.94 -1.13 -7.10
C TYR A 223 9.56 -2.14 -8.20
N LEU A 224 8.28 -2.38 -8.39
CA LEU A 224 7.67 -3.25 -9.37
C LEU A 224 7.18 -2.38 -10.55
N GLY A 225 7.12 -2.98 -11.73
CA GLY A 225 6.52 -2.27 -12.87
C GLY A 225 7.29 -1.03 -13.35
N SER A 226 6.56 0.03 -13.73
CA SER A 226 7.11 1.18 -14.46
C SER A 226 7.35 2.43 -13.63
N GLY A 227 6.65 2.59 -12.52
CA GLY A 227 6.79 3.69 -11.57
C GLY A 227 6.39 3.25 -10.16
N ILE A 228 6.63 4.15 -9.22
CA ILE A 228 6.19 4.07 -7.82
C ILE A 228 5.84 5.50 -7.43
N ASP A 229 4.71 5.71 -6.78
CA ASP A 229 4.36 6.97 -6.14
C ASP A 229 4.14 6.78 -4.65
N GLY A 230 3.78 7.87 -3.96
CA GLY A 230 3.80 7.86 -2.51
C GLY A 230 2.68 8.68 -1.90
N GLU A 231 2.12 8.12 -0.84
CA GLU A 231 0.92 8.59 -0.17
C GLU A 231 1.23 8.92 1.30
N PRO A 232 0.47 9.87 1.88
CA PRO A 232 0.56 10.13 3.31
C PRO A 232 -0.07 9.01 4.16
N ASP A 233 -1.01 8.25 3.57
CA ASP A 233 -1.72 7.11 4.18
C ASP A 233 -2.29 6.22 3.07
N GLY A 234 -2.56 4.95 3.38
CA GLY A 234 -3.17 4.02 2.42
C GLY A 234 -4.54 4.48 1.95
N GLN A 235 -4.87 4.20 0.68
CA GLN A 235 -6.07 4.67 -0.01
C GLN A 235 -7.11 3.55 -0.25
N PRO A 236 -7.69 2.94 0.81
CA PRO A 236 -8.51 1.75 0.69
C PRO A 236 -9.72 1.94 -0.24
N ASN A 237 -9.82 1.13 -1.30
CA ASN A 237 -10.98 1.12 -2.17
C ASN A 237 -11.46 -0.32 -2.51
N LEU A 238 -12.62 -0.44 -3.18
CA LEU A 238 -13.19 -1.77 -3.49
C LEU A 238 -12.53 -2.47 -4.69
N THR A 239 -11.64 -1.79 -5.40
CA THR A 239 -11.00 -2.28 -6.63
C THR A 239 -9.49 -2.49 -6.48
N ALA A 240 -8.89 -2.12 -5.34
CA ALA A 240 -7.45 -2.00 -5.14
C ALA A 240 -6.80 -1.16 -6.27
N THR A 241 -7.19 0.13 -6.34
CA THR A 241 -6.75 1.18 -7.30
C THR A 241 -6.88 2.62 -6.69
N GLY A 242 -6.62 2.79 -5.40
CA GLY A 242 -7.03 3.93 -4.58
C GLY A 242 -6.19 5.18 -4.70
N ASP A 243 -4.89 4.98 -4.86
CA ASP A 243 -3.77 5.88 -5.17
C ASP A 243 -3.71 6.17 -6.68
N ASP A 244 -4.00 5.13 -7.46
CA ASP A 244 -4.09 5.00 -8.92
C ASP A 244 -5.00 6.03 -9.66
N ASN A 245 -5.69 6.92 -8.94
CA ASN A 245 -6.72 7.83 -9.49
C ASN A 245 -6.36 9.31 -9.51
N THR A 246 -5.20 9.74 -8.99
CA THR A 246 -4.91 11.17 -8.84
C THR A 246 -3.92 11.78 -9.83
N THR A 247 -2.92 11.06 -10.34
CA THR A 247 -2.13 11.37 -11.55
C THR A 247 -1.03 10.33 -11.70
N ALA A 248 -0.62 9.99 -12.92
CA ALA A 248 0.47 9.04 -13.18
C ALA A 248 1.75 9.35 -12.34
N PRO A 249 2.55 8.33 -11.96
CA PRO A 249 2.46 6.93 -12.38
C PRO A 249 1.27 6.17 -11.79
N LEU A 250 0.89 5.08 -12.46
CA LEU A 250 -0.04 4.07 -11.94
C LEU A 250 0.89 2.97 -11.42
N ASP A 251 1.01 2.78 -10.12
CA ASP A 251 1.98 1.88 -9.50
C ASP A 251 1.44 0.45 -9.32
N GLU A 252 0.14 0.18 -9.49
CA GLU A 252 -0.39 -1.20 -9.70
C GLU A 252 -0.12 -1.79 -11.10
N ASP A 253 1.09 -1.64 -11.63
CA ASP A 253 1.45 -2.07 -12.99
C ASP A 253 2.54 -3.15 -13.05
N GLY A 254 3.11 -3.54 -11.90
CA GLY A 254 4.19 -4.50 -11.81
C GLY A 254 3.79 -5.96 -11.89
N VAL A 255 2.54 -6.31 -11.61
CA VAL A 255 2.05 -7.70 -11.62
C VAL A 255 0.91 -7.91 -12.60
N VAL A 256 1.16 -8.74 -13.61
CA VAL A 256 0.17 -9.10 -14.63
C VAL A 256 -0.15 -10.59 -14.56
N ARG A 257 -1.43 -10.93 -14.54
CA ARG A 257 -1.87 -12.31 -14.73
C ARG A 257 -1.60 -12.76 -16.16
N ILE A 258 -0.84 -13.85 -16.35
CA ILE A 258 -0.61 -14.42 -17.69
C ILE A 258 -1.88 -15.17 -18.14
N ALA A 259 -2.62 -14.57 -19.08
CA ALA A 259 -3.85 -15.13 -19.61
C ALA A 259 -3.60 -15.96 -20.87
N ASN A 260 -3.93 -17.25 -20.84
CA ASN A 260 -4.31 -18.00 -22.03
C ASN A 260 -5.86 -18.14 -22.06
N ALA A 261 -6.58 -17.02 -22.19
CA ALA A 261 -8.03 -16.85 -22.48
C ALA A 261 -9.11 -17.62 -21.66
N PRO A 262 -10.24 -16.95 -21.32
CA PRO A 262 -10.32 -15.85 -20.37
C PRO A 262 -10.29 -16.39 -18.92
N ASN A 263 -9.33 -15.92 -18.12
CA ASN A 263 -9.30 -16.05 -16.65
C ASN A 263 -9.38 -17.45 -16.03
N TYR A 264 -8.50 -18.38 -16.43
CA TYR A 264 -8.27 -19.57 -15.62
C TYR A 264 -6.80 -19.71 -15.29
N TRP A 265 -6.40 -19.06 -14.18
CA TRP A 265 -5.65 -19.86 -13.22
C TRP A 265 -6.42 -21.16 -13.07
N LYS A 266 -5.75 -22.28 -13.32
CA LYS A 266 -6.40 -23.58 -13.39
C LYS A 266 -6.35 -24.23 -12.02
N ALA A 267 -7.26 -25.16 -11.79
CA ALA A 267 -7.23 -26.07 -10.67
C ALA A 267 -5.78 -26.57 -10.42
N GLY A 268 -5.21 -26.23 -9.26
CA GLY A 268 -3.84 -26.64 -8.91
C GLY A 268 -2.70 -25.71 -9.31
N SER A 269 -2.92 -24.61 -10.06
CA SER A 269 -1.84 -23.67 -10.38
C SER A 269 -2.29 -22.27 -10.80
N GLY A 270 -1.73 -21.25 -10.17
CA GLY A 270 -1.74 -19.86 -10.61
C GLY A 270 -0.39 -19.45 -11.23
N THR A 271 -0.44 -18.45 -12.12
CA THR A 271 0.75 -17.90 -12.78
C THR A 271 0.61 -16.39 -12.93
N VAL A 272 1.67 -15.67 -12.57
CA VAL A 272 1.80 -14.22 -12.74
C VAL A 272 3.11 -13.88 -13.43
N GLN A 273 3.11 -12.75 -14.13
CA GLN A 273 4.28 -12.07 -14.65
C GLN A 273 4.57 -10.90 -13.71
N VAL A 274 5.77 -10.83 -13.16
CA VAL A 274 6.20 -9.78 -12.24
C VAL A 274 7.36 -9.02 -12.87
N THR A 275 7.26 -7.71 -12.97
CA THR A 275 8.34 -6.84 -13.43
C THR A 275 8.98 -6.18 -12.21
N VAL A 276 10.29 -6.33 -12.05
CA VAL A 276 11.07 -5.70 -10.97
C VAL A 276 11.98 -4.65 -11.57
N THR A 277 12.01 -3.45 -11.00
CA THR A 277 12.76 -2.30 -11.50
C THR A 277 13.79 -1.81 -10.47
N GLY A 278 14.88 -1.25 -10.99
CA GLY A 278 15.96 -0.57 -10.27
C GLY A 278 16.87 -1.43 -9.36
N GLY A 279 16.60 -2.72 -9.18
CA GLY A 279 17.54 -3.61 -8.51
C GLY A 279 17.09 -5.06 -8.40
N SER A 280 17.86 -5.86 -7.66
CA SER A 280 17.37 -7.18 -7.20
C SER A 280 16.63 -7.01 -5.88
N GLY A 281 15.57 -7.79 -5.67
CA GLY A 281 14.74 -7.74 -4.48
C GLY A 281 14.14 -9.10 -4.11
N CYS A 282 13.47 -9.14 -2.98
CA CYS A 282 12.78 -10.30 -2.42
C CYS A 282 11.27 -10.07 -2.53
N LEU A 283 10.61 -10.81 -3.41
CA LEU A 283 9.17 -10.73 -3.55
C LEU A 283 8.47 -11.67 -2.57
N THR A 284 7.48 -11.15 -1.86
CA THR A 284 6.50 -11.94 -1.13
C THR A 284 5.11 -11.53 -1.59
N ALA A 285 4.20 -12.50 -1.72
CA ALA A 285 2.83 -12.21 -2.10
C ALA A 285 1.83 -13.06 -1.32
N TRP A 286 0.67 -12.46 -1.07
CA TRP A 286 -0.48 -13.08 -0.46
C TRP A 286 -1.69 -13.00 -1.41
N LEU A 287 -2.60 -13.95 -1.29
CA LEU A 287 -3.84 -14.04 -2.05
C LEU A 287 -4.91 -14.58 -1.12
N ASP A 288 -5.96 -13.79 -0.92
CA ASP A 288 -7.12 -14.15 -0.10
C ASP A 288 -8.01 -15.09 -0.92
N PHE A 289 -7.98 -16.37 -0.57
CA PHE A 289 -8.75 -17.43 -1.22
C PHE A 289 -9.34 -18.44 -0.23
N TRP A 290 -9.17 -18.25 1.07
CA TRP A 290 -9.80 -19.08 2.08
C TRP A 290 -10.82 -18.27 2.89
N ASP A 291 -11.80 -18.99 3.42
CA ASP A 291 -12.75 -18.45 4.40
C ASP A 291 -12.95 -19.54 5.44
N GLU A 292 -12.40 -19.33 6.63
CA GLU A 292 -12.52 -20.27 7.75
C GLU A 292 -13.97 -20.51 8.19
N ASN A 293 -14.85 -19.53 7.96
CA ASN A 293 -16.26 -19.53 8.34
C ASN A 293 -17.16 -20.16 7.26
N ALA A 294 -16.63 -20.41 6.06
CA ALA A 294 -17.33 -21.10 5.00
C ALA A 294 -17.76 -22.52 5.42
N ASN A 295 -18.72 -23.09 4.69
CA ASN A 295 -19.20 -24.45 4.88
C ASN A 295 -19.65 -24.75 6.33
N SER A 296 -20.32 -23.80 6.97
CA SER A 296 -20.76 -23.90 8.39
C SER A 296 -19.58 -24.04 9.37
N GLY A 297 -18.48 -23.32 9.12
CA GLY A 297 -17.27 -23.33 9.95
C GLY A 297 -16.35 -24.53 9.71
N ALA A 298 -16.48 -25.21 8.57
CA ALA A 298 -15.55 -26.26 8.15
C ALA A 298 -14.35 -25.68 7.37
N GLY A 299 -14.37 -24.37 7.11
CA GLY A 299 -13.49 -23.71 6.17
C GLY A 299 -13.82 -24.08 4.72
N GLY A 300 -13.37 -23.25 3.80
CA GLY A 300 -13.49 -23.54 2.39
C GLY A 300 -12.95 -22.40 1.56
N LEU A 301 -13.13 -22.53 0.25
CA LEU A 301 -12.86 -21.44 -0.64
C LEU A 301 -13.82 -20.29 -0.40
N GLY A 302 -13.25 -19.13 -0.15
CA GLY A 302 -13.95 -17.87 -0.01
C GLY A 302 -12.93 -16.75 0.07
N THR A 303 -13.39 -15.60 0.52
CA THR A 303 -12.53 -14.53 1.02
C THR A 303 -13.07 -14.10 2.36
N ASP A 304 -12.25 -14.02 3.40
CA ASP A 304 -12.65 -13.54 4.72
C ASP A 304 -12.03 -12.19 5.12
N ASN A 305 -11.32 -11.55 4.18
CA ASN A 305 -10.66 -10.25 4.32
C ASN A 305 -9.43 -10.29 5.23
N ASP A 306 -8.69 -11.39 5.24
CA ASP A 306 -7.33 -11.39 5.74
C ASP A 306 -6.39 -12.23 4.84
N PHE A 307 -5.20 -12.52 5.34
CA PHE A 307 -4.17 -13.30 4.62
C PHE A 307 -3.50 -14.31 5.55
N ASP A 308 -4.13 -14.65 6.68
CA ASP A 308 -3.51 -15.42 7.74
C ASP A 308 -3.72 -16.93 7.60
N ASP A 309 -4.47 -17.34 6.58
CA ASP A 309 -4.80 -18.73 6.33
C ASP A 309 -3.67 -19.56 5.68
N PRO A 310 -3.65 -20.88 5.96
CA PRO A 310 -2.70 -21.79 5.34
C PRO A 310 -2.77 -21.81 3.81
N GLY A 311 -1.72 -21.29 3.17
CA GLY A 311 -1.53 -21.34 1.73
C GLY A 311 -1.77 -20.01 1.02
N GLU A 312 -2.30 -19.01 1.72
CA GLU A 312 -2.56 -17.68 1.17
C GLU A 312 -1.28 -16.91 0.90
N LYS A 313 -0.20 -17.21 1.62
CA LYS A 313 1.15 -16.78 1.25
C LYS A 313 1.67 -17.56 0.03
N ILE A 314 1.23 -17.15 -1.16
CA ILE A 314 1.48 -17.81 -2.44
C ILE A 314 2.92 -17.67 -2.96
N ILE A 315 3.63 -16.60 -2.57
CA ILE A 315 5.05 -16.37 -2.89
C ILE A 315 5.76 -16.00 -1.60
N ASN A 316 6.89 -16.63 -1.30
CA ASN A 316 7.59 -16.46 -0.02
C ASN A 316 9.07 -16.13 -0.23
N ASN A 317 9.42 -14.84 -0.11
CA ASN A 317 10.79 -14.31 -0.17
C ASN A 317 11.60 -14.77 -1.40
N VAL A 318 10.98 -14.75 -2.58
CA VAL A 318 11.64 -15.15 -3.82
C VAL A 318 12.57 -14.05 -4.30
N GLU A 319 13.85 -14.36 -4.47
CA GLU A 319 14.83 -13.43 -5.00
C GLU A 319 14.65 -13.24 -6.52
N LEU A 320 14.47 -12.00 -6.94
CA LEU A 320 14.30 -11.61 -8.34
C LEU A 320 15.33 -10.53 -8.69
N ALA A 321 16.01 -10.69 -9.81
CA ALA A 321 16.81 -9.61 -10.40
C ALA A 321 15.89 -8.58 -11.08
N ALA A 322 16.40 -7.39 -11.40
CA ALA A 322 15.68 -6.45 -12.23
C ALA A 322 15.32 -7.10 -13.59
N GLY A 323 14.10 -6.82 -14.07
CA GLY A 323 13.50 -7.41 -15.26
C GLY A 323 12.20 -8.16 -14.94
N THR A 324 11.67 -8.81 -15.97
CA THR A 324 10.36 -9.47 -15.89
C THR A 324 10.51 -10.98 -15.69
N HIS A 325 9.78 -11.53 -14.73
CA HIS A 325 9.83 -12.93 -14.31
C HIS A 325 8.45 -13.58 -14.38
N THR A 326 8.40 -14.87 -14.68
CA THR A 326 7.16 -15.66 -14.58
C THR A 326 7.21 -16.51 -13.32
N LEU A 327 6.28 -16.26 -12.41
CA LEU A 327 6.15 -16.99 -11.15
C LEU A 327 4.92 -17.87 -11.17
N ASN A 328 5.09 -19.07 -10.62
CA ASN A 328 4.03 -20.06 -10.49
C ASN A 328 3.82 -20.35 -9.01
N PHE A 329 2.56 -20.54 -8.64
CA PHE A 329 2.16 -20.93 -7.29
C PHE A 329 1.00 -21.90 -7.37
N THR A 330 0.77 -22.61 -6.27
CA THR A 330 -0.30 -23.60 -6.18
C THR A 330 -1.58 -22.91 -5.74
N LEU A 331 -2.70 -23.32 -6.34
CA LEU A 331 -4.03 -22.93 -5.92
C LEU A 331 -4.83 -24.20 -5.59
N PRO A 332 -5.80 -24.15 -4.66
CA PRO A 332 -6.80 -25.19 -4.56
C PRO A 332 -7.49 -25.46 -5.91
N LEU A 333 -8.03 -26.67 -6.09
CA LEU A 333 -8.55 -27.15 -7.39
C LEU A 333 -9.78 -26.35 -7.90
N ASP A 334 -10.31 -25.43 -7.11
CA ASP A 334 -11.50 -24.63 -7.34
C ASP A 334 -11.32 -23.12 -7.05
N ALA A 335 -10.11 -22.68 -6.67
CA ALA A 335 -9.77 -21.32 -6.23
C ALA A 335 -9.62 -20.29 -7.37
N ALA A 336 -10.51 -20.33 -8.37
CA ALA A 336 -10.49 -19.38 -9.50
C ALA A 336 -11.91 -19.10 -10.02
N THR A 337 -12.89 -19.00 -9.11
CA THR A 337 -14.31 -18.87 -9.46
C THR A 337 -14.99 -17.62 -8.91
N TYR A 338 -14.32 -16.87 -8.03
CA TYR A 338 -14.77 -15.63 -7.41
C TYR A 338 -13.62 -14.61 -7.35
N PRO A 339 -13.90 -13.31 -7.23
CA PRO A 339 -12.86 -12.29 -7.10
C PRO A 339 -12.01 -12.51 -5.84
N MET A 340 -10.70 -12.34 -5.97
CA MET A 340 -9.73 -12.50 -4.87
C MET A 340 -8.85 -11.27 -4.80
N TYR A 341 -8.55 -10.81 -3.59
CA TYR A 341 -7.56 -9.77 -3.40
C TYR A 341 -6.18 -10.38 -3.21
N ALA A 342 -5.17 -9.70 -3.73
CA ALA A 342 -3.78 -10.07 -3.56
C ALA A 342 -2.99 -8.85 -3.07
N ARG A 343 -1.95 -9.13 -2.30
CA ARG A 343 -0.94 -8.14 -1.89
C ARG A 343 0.43 -8.64 -2.30
N PHE A 344 1.17 -7.82 -3.03
CA PHE A 344 2.56 -8.05 -3.38
C PHE A 344 3.40 -7.06 -2.59
N ARG A 345 4.48 -7.56 -1.98
CA ARG A 345 5.46 -6.72 -1.30
C ARG A 345 6.84 -7.08 -1.79
N LEU A 346 7.54 -6.08 -2.34
CA LEU A 346 8.93 -6.20 -2.78
C LEU A 346 9.84 -5.65 -1.70
N PHE A 347 10.80 -6.44 -1.25
CA PHE A 347 11.75 -6.06 -0.20
C PHE A 347 13.18 -5.97 -0.76
N PRO A 348 14.07 -5.13 -0.21
CA PRO A 348 15.47 -5.10 -0.63
C PRO A 348 16.23 -6.38 -0.22
N LEU A 349 17.30 -6.70 -0.94
CA LEU A 349 18.24 -7.73 -0.47
C LEU A 349 18.96 -7.26 0.80
N VAL A 350 19.02 -8.12 1.81
CA VAL A 350 19.80 -7.86 3.03
C VAL A 350 21.07 -8.72 2.99
N ASN A 351 22.24 -8.08 3.01
CA ASN A 351 23.54 -8.74 2.78
C ASN A 351 23.58 -9.54 1.47
N GLY A 352 22.90 -9.03 0.43
CA GLY A 352 22.92 -9.60 -0.92
C GLY A 352 22.09 -10.89 -1.11
N SER A 353 21.13 -11.20 -0.24
CA SER A 353 20.19 -12.31 -0.45
C SER A 353 18.87 -12.14 0.32
N CYS A 354 17.88 -12.96 -0.01
CA CYS A 354 16.61 -13.03 0.72
C CYS A 354 16.62 -13.86 2.01
N ASN A 355 17.75 -14.48 2.38
CA ASN A 355 17.88 -15.35 3.56
C ASN A 355 17.57 -14.64 4.89
N TYR A 356 17.71 -13.32 4.93
CA TYR A 356 17.32 -12.53 6.09
C TYR A 356 15.85 -12.74 6.44
N TYR A 357 14.97 -12.78 5.43
CA TYR A 357 13.53 -12.91 5.60
C TYR A 357 13.06 -14.34 5.90
N THR A 358 13.93 -15.34 5.73
CA THR A 358 13.67 -16.70 6.23
C THR A 358 13.65 -16.75 7.76
N ASN A 359 14.54 -15.98 8.41
CA ASN A 359 14.64 -15.90 9.86
C ASN A 359 13.88 -14.71 10.45
N ASN A 360 13.48 -13.76 9.59
CA ASN A 360 12.64 -12.61 9.93
C ASN A 360 11.46 -12.57 8.96
N PRO A 361 10.45 -13.44 9.14
CA PRO A 361 9.33 -13.52 8.21
C PRO A 361 8.65 -12.17 8.06
N VAL A 362 8.42 -11.78 6.81
CA VAL A 362 7.66 -10.58 6.47
C VAL A 362 6.16 -10.81 6.69
N SER A 363 5.47 -9.74 7.07
CA SER A 363 4.02 -9.66 7.33
C SER A 363 3.29 -9.06 6.12
N PRO A 364 1.99 -9.33 5.91
CA PRO A 364 1.17 -8.55 4.98
C PRO A 364 0.94 -7.10 5.46
N THR A 365 1.43 -6.73 6.64
CA THR A 365 1.27 -5.40 7.27
C THR A 365 2.62 -4.82 7.71
N GLY A 366 2.64 -3.55 8.12
CA GLY A 366 3.80 -2.92 8.74
C GLY A 366 4.80 -2.29 7.78
N TYR A 367 5.74 -1.53 8.38
CA TYR A 367 6.74 -0.74 7.66
C TYR A 367 7.92 -1.57 7.18
N GLN A 368 8.44 -1.19 6.01
CA GLN A 368 9.71 -1.66 5.49
C GLN A 368 10.51 -0.52 4.84
N GLU A 369 11.83 -0.51 5.05
CA GLU A 369 12.74 0.36 4.27
C GLU A 369 12.89 -0.18 2.83
N ASN A 370 12.71 0.70 1.84
CA ASN A 370 12.86 0.42 0.40
C ASN A 370 11.91 -0.66 -0.12
N GLY A 371 11.75 -0.73 -1.44
CA GLY A 371 10.78 -1.62 -2.05
C GLY A 371 9.42 -0.96 -2.19
N GLU A 372 8.38 -1.79 -2.29
CA GLU A 372 7.03 -1.34 -2.66
C GLU A 372 5.96 -2.33 -2.16
N VAL A 373 4.72 -1.84 -2.03
CA VAL A 373 3.46 -2.57 -1.88
C VAL A 373 2.64 -2.37 -3.15
N GLU A 374 2.12 -3.45 -3.74
CA GLU A 374 1.07 -3.34 -4.76
C GLU A 374 -0.07 -4.27 -4.37
N ASP A 375 -1.31 -3.79 -4.43
CA ASP A 375 -2.50 -4.56 -4.13
C ASP A 375 -3.33 -4.78 -5.41
N TYR A 376 -4.08 -5.87 -5.48
CA TYR A 376 -4.83 -6.21 -6.70
C TYR A 376 -6.15 -6.91 -6.41
N LEU A 377 -7.21 -6.51 -7.13
CA LEU A 377 -8.43 -7.32 -7.25
C LEU A 377 -8.39 -8.20 -8.51
N PHE A 378 -8.10 -9.49 -8.32
CA PHE A 378 -8.17 -10.48 -9.38
C PHE A 378 -9.59 -10.98 -9.59
N ASN A 379 -10.22 -10.50 -10.66
CA ASN A 379 -11.55 -10.97 -11.06
C ASN A 379 -11.49 -12.30 -11.81
N PHE A 380 -12.32 -13.25 -11.41
CA PHE A 380 -12.49 -14.54 -12.07
C PHE A 380 -13.93 -14.70 -12.54
N ASN A 381 -14.11 -15.28 -13.72
CA ASN A 381 -15.44 -15.62 -14.23
C ASN A 381 -15.71 -17.09 -13.91
N SER A 382 -16.92 -17.40 -13.46
CA SER A 382 -17.30 -18.82 -13.37
C SER A 382 -17.18 -19.46 -14.76
N THR A 383 -16.53 -20.61 -14.83
CA THR A 383 -16.63 -21.45 -16.04
C THR A 383 -18.03 -22.06 -16.02
N ALA A 384 -19.03 -21.33 -16.51
CA ALA A 384 -20.36 -21.91 -16.67
C ALA A 384 -20.29 -23.04 -17.71
N VAL A 385 -20.09 -24.29 -17.26
CA VAL A 385 -20.34 -25.45 -18.10
C VAL A 385 -21.84 -25.67 -18.11
N ALA A 386 -22.50 -25.15 -19.14
CA ALA A 386 -23.86 -25.56 -19.43
C ALA A 386 -23.84 -27.04 -19.86
N LEU A 387 -24.26 -27.95 -18.98
CA LEU A 387 -24.54 -29.33 -19.36
C LEU A 387 -25.73 -29.33 -20.34
N GLN A 388 -25.45 -29.27 -21.64
CA GLN A 388 -26.50 -29.26 -22.68
C GLN A 388 -27.36 -30.54 -22.66
N ARG A 389 -26.81 -31.66 -22.17
CA ARG A 389 -27.51 -32.94 -22.07
C ARG A 389 -26.78 -33.88 -21.12
N PHE A 390 -27.49 -34.39 -20.12
CA PHE A 390 -27.08 -35.55 -19.34
C PHE A 390 -28.01 -36.71 -19.70
N ASN A 391 -27.47 -37.77 -20.32
CA ASN A 391 -28.25 -38.94 -20.70
C ASN A 391 -27.80 -40.13 -19.87
N ALA A 392 -28.34 -40.27 -18.66
CA ALA A 392 -28.20 -41.49 -17.88
C ALA A 392 -29.21 -42.51 -18.38
N LYS A 393 -28.72 -43.64 -18.92
CA LYS A 393 -29.55 -44.83 -19.10
C LYS A 393 -29.51 -45.62 -17.78
N PRO A 394 -30.65 -46.06 -17.21
CA PRO A 394 -30.62 -47.12 -16.23
C PRO A 394 -29.85 -48.29 -16.82
N GLY A 395 -28.87 -48.84 -16.10
CA GLY A 395 -28.32 -50.14 -16.48
C GLY A 395 -29.48 -51.11 -16.57
N GLU A 396 -29.61 -51.82 -17.69
CA GLU A 396 -30.59 -52.90 -17.79
C GLU A 396 -30.29 -53.91 -16.69
N VAL A 397 -31.09 -53.89 -15.63
CA VAL A 397 -31.19 -55.05 -14.77
C VAL A 397 -31.94 -56.06 -15.62
N THR A 398 -31.21 -57.00 -16.23
CA THR A 398 -31.80 -58.22 -16.76
C THR A 398 -32.44 -58.96 -15.59
N GLN A 399 -33.71 -58.65 -15.27
CA GLN A 399 -34.55 -59.56 -14.53
C GLN A 399 -34.68 -60.79 -15.40
N ALA A 400 -34.01 -61.88 -15.03
CA ALA A 400 -34.31 -63.19 -15.54
C ALA A 400 -35.82 -63.39 -15.39
N SER A 401 -36.54 -63.51 -16.50
CA SER A 401 -37.97 -63.79 -16.46
C SER A 401 -38.18 -65.08 -15.67
N SER A 402 -39.22 -65.12 -14.85
CA SER A 402 -39.60 -66.28 -14.03
C SER A 402 -39.79 -67.58 -14.85
N ALA A 403 -39.88 -67.49 -16.18
CA ALA A 403 -39.87 -68.63 -17.09
C ALA A 403 -38.51 -69.36 -17.14
N ALA A 404 -37.38 -68.65 -16.98
CA ALA A 404 -36.04 -69.26 -17.00
C ALA A 404 -35.74 -70.06 -15.72
N LEU A 405 -36.26 -69.65 -14.56
CA LEU A 405 -36.14 -70.39 -13.30
C LEU A 405 -37.01 -71.67 -13.25
N ALA A 406 -38.17 -71.68 -13.93
CA ALA A 406 -39.04 -72.86 -13.98
C ALA A 406 -38.45 -74.01 -14.82
N LEU A 407 -37.70 -73.70 -15.89
CA LEU A 407 -37.01 -74.69 -16.73
C LEU A 407 -35.83 -75.35 -16.01
N ILE A 408 -35.10 -74.60 -15.17
CA ILE A 408 -33.99 -75.15 -14.37
C ILE A 408 -34.53 -76.08 -13.27
N ALA A 409 -35.64 -75.73 -12.61
CA ALA A 409 -36.25 -76.58 -11.58
C ALA A 409 -36.81 -77.91 -12.14
N MET A 410 -37.38 -77.93 -13.35
CA MET A 410 -37.85 -79.17 -13.99
C MET A 410 -36.71 -80.09 -14.41
N SER A 411 -35.56 -79.54 -14.81
CA SER A 411 -34.38 -80.34 -15.20
C SER A 411 -33.68 -81.01 -14.00
N LEU A 412 -33.65 -80.35 -12.83
CA LEU A 412 -33.11 -80.92 -11.58
C LEU A 412 -34.04 -81.95 -10.93
N GLY A 413 -35.37 -81.83 -11.13
CA GLY A 413 -36.34 -82.85 -10.73
C GLY A 413 -36.25 -84.15 -11.54
N LEU A 414 -35.96 -84.05 -12.85
CA LEU A 414 -35.76 -85.23 -13.69
C LEU A 414 -34.43 -85.96 -13.38
N LEU A 415 -33.38 -85.20 -13.05
CA LEU A 415 -32.06 -85.77 -12.71
C LEU A 415 -32.08 -86.52 -11.36
N THR A 416 -32.88 -86.06 -10.39
CA THR A 416 -33.03 -86.74 -9.09
C THR A 416 -33.92 -87.99 -9.16
N LEU A 417 -34.87 -88.06 -10.10
CA LEU A 417 -35.63 -89.28 -10.39
C LEU A 417 -34.78 -90.35 -11.10
N LEU A 418 -33.89 -89.94 -12.02
CA LEU A 418 -32.99 -90.86 -12.75
C LEU A 418 -31.88 -91.43 -11.86
N TRP A 419 -31.43 -90.70 -10.83
CA TRP A 419 -30.43 -91.22 -9.88
C TRP A 419 -31.03 -92.26 -8.90
N LYS A 420 -32.30 -92.12 -8.50
CA LYS A 420 -32.98 -93.10 -7.63
C LYS A 420 -33.32 -94.43 -8.32
N VAL A 421 -33.41 -94.47 -9.65
CA VAL A 421 -33.64 -95.71 -10.41
C VAL A 421 -32.33 -96.47 -10.66
N HIS A 422 -31.18 -95.79 -10.71
CA HIS A 422 -29.86 -96.43 -10.92
C HIS A 422 -29.17 -96.90 -9.64
N SER A 423 -29.55 -96.42 -8.45
CA SER A 423 -28.94 -96.83 -7.17
C SER A 423 -29.71 -97.92 -6.41
N GLY A 424 -30.67 -98.59 -7.05
CA GLY A 424 -31.48 -99.67 -6.47
C GLY A 424 -31.25 -101.05 -7.09
N ALA A 425 -30.28 -101.20 -7.98
CA ALA A 425 -30.02 -102.45 -8.72
C ALA A 425 -28.77 -103.22 -8.27
N ASP A 426 -28.19 -102.89 -7.11
CA ASP A 426 -27.17 -103.71 -6.45
C ASP A 426 -27.44 -103.82 -4.96
N ARG A 427 -28.34 -104.74 -4.60
CA ARG A 427 -28.22 -105.68 -3.47
C ARG A 427 -29.30 -106.75 -3.53
#